data_AF-A0A6I3KZB0-F1
#
_entry.id   AF-A0A6I3KZB0-F1
#
_cell.length_a   1.000
_cell.length_b   1.000
_cell.length_c   1.000
_cell.angle_alpha   90.00
_cell.angle_beta   90.00
_cell.angle_gamma   90.00
#
_symmetry.space_group_name_H-M   'P 1'
#
loop_
_entity.id
_entity.type
_entity.pdbx_description
1 polymer ?
#
loop_
_entity_poly.entity_id
_entity_poly.type
_entity_poly.pdbx_seq_one_letter_code
_entity_poly.pdbx_strand_id
1 'polypeptide(L)'
;MVSVRLGSVSGRGRNWARVGSRIQSSWRRAWLGIDCARRNGVWVVELARGANALVVASAVSLVLEWDGDREVDPHALLLATTGKIRSDDDFVFFNAPRHPSGAVVLEQITAGRAGLSVHLSEIEPEVDRVVIAGSVAAGSFQDVPALVVSVLDAGRRLFDYRVSSPESVQAMVFGEFYRRDGGWKFRAVGQGWSSGLRGLAEEFGVAVDDDQPPPIPAVTPPAAVAPAPAPVMAPGWYVTPQNAGQVQWWNGAAWTEDRRPRHPPHDRATCGRCGRPRAVRRMGGAPPCQWCLREVHQLMETWRGQAWQVLTADGPRGPRWDELWVMLRFHMVSEDTGREALRPLAVAHLERMVAFAFADNQIDQQELDDFDRTVSELRAAADLSAAGSLIHGLRQRMLRGRSLTQVRAGDLPRVSRPDLHLEADELLHVDVDAVQIRYLASGPKQSSGRLIGSSRKLRFIGAGAGSELAWAKIVSVRHEYDTVVIDATTARGGGSYRVRDAEYVAAVLEGTLRVAKRLVLAPGQRDSRSIPQDMKAQVWQRDAGKCAECGAQEYLEFDHVIPWSRGGATSVDNLQILCRGCNLAKGARI
;
A
#
# COMPACT_ATOMS: atom_id res chain seq x y z
N MET A 1 11.42 42.24 50.91
CA MET A 1 12.45 42.06 51.96
C MET A 1 12.16 40.73 52.65
N VAL A 2 13.21 40.00 53.01
CA VAL A 2 13.24 38.71 53.73
C VAL A 2 13.17 37.45 52.85
N SER A 3 14.35 36.85 52.75
CA SER A 3 14.72 35.53 52.24
C SER A 3 14.74 34.55 53.42
N VAL A 4 14.29 33.29 53.27
CA VAL A 4 14.77 32.16 54.10
C VAL A 4 14.70 30.82 53.34
N ARG A 5 15.87 30.43 52.83
CA ARG A 5 16.63 29.16 53.05
C ARG A 5 15.99 27.78 52.86
N LEU A 6 16.70 27.03 52.01
CA LEU A 6 16.78 25.58 51.88
C LEU A 6 17.20 24.86 53.18
N GLY A 7 16.67 23.67 53.39
CA GLY A 7 17.17 22.66 54.32
C GLY A 7 16.95 21.26 53.73
N SER A 8 18.04 20.62 53.33
CA SER A 8 18.14 19.22 52.92
C SER A 8 18.06 18.28 54.14
N VAL A 9 17.78 16.99 53.91
CA VAL A 9 18.62 15.84 54.30
C VAL A 9 17.81 14.52 54.33
N SER A 10 18.28 13.60 53.48
CA SER A 10 18.35 12.13 53.52
C SER A 10 17.34 11.25 54.28
N GLY A 11 16.93 10.16 53.62
CA GLY A 11 16.52 8.92 54.30
C GLY A 11 16.14 7.80 53.33
N ARG A 12 17.04 6.84 53.13
CA ARG A 12 16.80 5.59 52.37
C ARG A 12 15.85 4.66 53.14
N GLY A 13 14.93 3.99 52.44
CA GLY A 13 14.14 2.87 52.98
C GLY A 13 13.31 2.17 51.91
N ARG A 14 13.54 0.87 51.73
CA ARG A 14 12.98 0.01 50.68
C ARG A 14 11.58 -0.54 51.01
N ASN A 15 10.87 -0.90 49.94
CA ASN A 15 9.87 -1.98 49.77
C ASN A 15 8.45 -1.88 50.36
N TRP A 16 7.50 -1.59 49.45
CA TRP A 16 6.39 -2.46 49.01
C TRP A 16 5.66 -3.29 50.08
N ALA A 17 4.40 -2.94 50.39
CA ALA A 17 3.23 -3.60 49.79
C ALA A 17 1.90 -3.24 50.51
N ARG A 18 0.88 -3.01 49.65
CA ARG A 18 -0.55 -3.31 49.83
C ARG A 18 -1.51 -2.34 50.55
N VAL A 19 -2.39 -1.81 49.68
CA VAL A 19 -3.88 -1.88 49.72
C VAL A 19 -4.64 -0.60 50.13
N GLY A 20 -5.59 -0.24 49.25
CA GLY A 20 -6.85 0.44 49.60
C GLY A 20 -6.82 1.95 49.40
N SER A 21 -7.01 2.47 48.19
CA SER A 21 -8.32 2.80 47.60
C SER A 21 -8.96 4.10 48.10
N ARG A 22 -9.17 5.01 47.14
CA ARG A 22 -10.26 6.01 47.04
C ARG A 22 -10.37 7.10 48.12
N ILE A 23 -10.12 8.33 47.67
CA ILE A 23 -11.00 9.54 47.64
C ILE A 23 -10.08 10.66 47.11
N GLN A 24 -10.25 11.11 45.85
CA GLN A 24 -10.94 12.37 45.50
C GLN A 24 -10.38 13.57 46.32
N SER A 25 -10.02 14.74 45.80
CA SER A 25 -10.13 15.42 44.52
C SER A 25 -9.77 16.89 44.83
N SER A 26 -9.57 17.73 43.79
CA SER A 26 -9.24 19.16 43.83
C SER A 26 -7.76 19.41 44.13
N TRP A 27 -6.96 20.03 43.26
CA TRP A 27 -7.14 21.35 42.67
C TRP A 27 -6.43 21.50 41.30
N ARG A 28 -6.83 22.53 40.55
CA ARG A 28 -6.33 23.07 39.27
C ARG A 28 -7.12 22.69 38.01
N ARG A 29 -8.37 23.15 37.98
CA ARG A 29 -9.00 23.70 36.75
C ARG A 29 -8.80 25.22 36.75
N ALA A 30 -8.71 25.80 35.55
CA ALA A 30 -8.43 27.19 35.20
C ALA A 30 -6.94 27.55 35.03
N TRP A 31 -6.43 27.39 33.79
CA TRP A 31 -5.53 28.32 33.05
C TRP A 31 -4.85 27.72 31.79
N LEU A 32 -5.13 26.48 31.37
CA LEU A 32 -4.43 25.86 30.22
C LEU A 32 -5.30 25.29 29.08
N GLY A 33 -6.64 25.34 29.14
CA GLY A 33 -7.49 24.83 28.05
C GLY A 33 -7.31 23.34 27.71
N ILE A 34 -6.77 22.57 28.66
CA ILE A 34 -6.56 21.12 28.58
C ILE A 34 -7.63 20.46 29.45
N ASP A 35 -8.50 19.65 28.85
CA ASP A 35 -9.45 18.80 29.58
C ASP A 35 -8.92 17.36 29.61
N CYS A 36 -9.02 16.71 30.77
CA CYS A 36 -8.61 15.31 30.94
C CYS A 36 -9.85 14.43 30.90
N ALA A 37 -10.07 13.74 29.76
CA ALA A 37 -11.16 12.80 29.59
C ALA A 37 -10.69 11.35 29.82
N ARG A 38 -11.57 10.51 30.40
CA ARG A 38 -11.28 9.10 30.67
C ARG A 38 -11.91 8.23 29.56
N ARG A 39 -11.10 7.72 28.63
CA ARG A 39 -11.49 6.68 27.65
C ARG A 39 -10.71 5.39 27.92
N ASN A 40 -11.40 4.24 28.04
CA ASN A 40 -10.79 2.92 28.26
C ASN A 40 -9.77 2.84 29.43
N GLY A 41 -9.99 3.61 30.50
CA GLY A 41 -9.13 3.57 31.70
C GLY A 41 -7.81 4.34 31.60
N VAL A 42 -7.50 4.97 30.46
CA VAL A 42 -6.31 5.82 30.26
C VAL A 42 -6.74 7.29 30.27
N TRP A 43 -5.97 8.15 30.94
CA TRP A 43 -6.16 9.60 30.89
C TRP A 43 -5.65 10.10 29.54
N VAL A 44 -6.55 10.56 28.68
CA VAL A 44 -6.19 11.19 27.41
C VAL A 44 -6.36 12.69 27.58
N VAL A 45 -5.32 13.43 27.22
CA VAL A 45 -5.30 14.88 27.19
C VAL A 45 -6.06 15.31 25.94
N GLU A 46 -7.20 15.99 26.09
CA GLU A 46 -7.96 16.56 24.96
C GLU A 46 -7.62 18.05 24.85
N LEU A 47 -7.13 18.45 23.68
CA LEU A 47 -6.80 19.85 23.38
C LEU A 47 -8.03 20.58 22.86
N ALA A 48 -8.30 21.77 23.40
CA ALA A 48 -9.22 22.71 22.78
C ALA A 48 -8.54 23.44 21.61
N ARG A 49 -9.34 24.01 20.70
CA ARG A 49 -8.84 24.90 19.65
C ARG A 49 -8.00 26.03 20.28
N GLY A 50 -6.79 26.25 19.77
CA GLY A 50 -5.82 27.22 20.30
C GLY A 50 -4.96 26.72 21.46
N ALA A 51 -5.28 25.57 22.07
CA ALA A 51 -4.46 24.97 23.12
C ALA A 51 -3.14 24.44 22.56
N ASN A 52 -2.11 24.40 23.42
CA ASN A 52 -0.80 23.89 23.06
C ASN A 52 -0.27 22.89 24.07
N ALA A 53 0.45 21.88 23.58
CA ALA A 53 1.05 20.80 24.36
C ALA A 53 2.56 20.69 24.05
N LEU A 54 3.36 20.37 25.06
CA LEU A 54 4.79 20.06 24.86
C LEU A 54 4.93 18.67 24.24
N VAL A 55 5.80 18.54 23.23
CA VAL A 55 6.13 17.27 22.58
C VAL A 55 7.60 16.95 22.87
N VAL A 56 7.82 16.00 23.77
CA VAL A 56 9.17 15.58 24.20
C VAL A 56 9.70 14.42 23.35
N ALA A 57 8.83 13.76 22.57
CA ALA A 57 9.20 12.67 21.69
C ALA A 57 10.07 13.17 20.52
N SER A 58 11.06 12.36 20.12
CA SER A 58 11.91 12.64 18.96
C SER A 58 11.20 12.39 17.63
N ALA A 59 10.20 11.52 17.64
CA ALA A 59 9.31 11.27 16.53
C ALA A 59 7.89 11.03 17.04
N VAL A 60 6.89 11.47 16.28
CA VAL A 60 5.47 11.29 16.58
C VAL A 60 4.72 10.78 15.36
N SER A 61 3.69 9.97 15.60
CA SER A 61 2.72 9.60 14.57
C SER A 61 1.43 10.36 14.82
N LEU A 62 0.88 10.96 13.79
CA LEU A 62 -0.44 11.57 13.78
C LEU A 62 -1.40 10.61 13.10
N VAL A 63 -2.55 10.42 13.72
CA VAL A 63 -3.66 9.66 13.14
C VAL A 63 -4.85 10.58 13.07
N LEU A 64 -5.34 10.81 11.85
CA LEU A 64 -6.59 11.49 11.58
C LEU A 64 -7.67 10.42 11.44
N GLU A 65 -8.75 10.52 12.21
CA GLU A 65 -9.91 9.63 12.13
C GLU A 65 -11.17 10.48 11.96
N TRP A 66 -12.06 10.11 11.05
CA TRP A 66 -13.34 10.77 10.85
C TRP A 66 -14.42 9.77 10.46
N ASP A 67 -15.67 10.15 10.66
CA ASP A 67 -16.83 9.35 10.27
C ASP A 67 -17.31 9.76 8.87
N GLY A 68 -17.92 8.82 8.14
CA GLY A 68 -18.55 9.07 6.84
C GLY A 68 -17.66 8.81 5.62
N ASP A 69 -18.28 8.91 4.44
CA ASP A 69 -17.68 8.49 3.16
C ASP A 69 -16.88 9.60 2.46
N ARG A 70 -16.73 10.76 3.10
CA ARG A 70 -15.95 11.88 2.55
C ARG A 70 -14.47 11.59 2.73
N GLU A 71 -13.70 11.63 1.64
CA GLU A 71 -12.26 11.48 1.71
C GLU A 71 -11.62 12.81 2.10
N VAL A 72 -10.85 12.79 3.20
CA VAL A 72 -9.97 13.89 3.61
C VAL A 72 -8.57 13.54 3.12
N ASP A 73 -7.99 14.43 2.32
CA ASP A 73 -6.62 14.34 1.83
C ASP A 73 -5.69 15.15 2.74
N PRO A 74 -4.90 14.50 3.61
CA PRO A 74 -3.98 15.17 4.54
C PRO A 74 -2.70 15.62 3.84
N HIS A 75 -2.18 16.76 4.29
CA HIS A 75 -0.92 17.30 3.83
C HIS A 75 -0.16 18.00 4.96
N ALA A 76 1.16 18.10 4.81
CA ALA A 76 2.04 18.76 5.77
C ALA A 76 2.93 19.78 5.06
N LEU A 77 3.09 20.95 5.68
CA LEU A 77 3.96 22.03 5.19
C LEU A 77 5.07 22.31 6.21
N LEU A 78 6.33 22.22 5.79
CA LEU A 78 7.48 22.58 6.60
C LEU A 78 7.80 24.05 6.36
N LEU A 79 7.67 24.88 7.38
CA LEU A 79 7.84 26.32 7.26
C LEU A 79 9.14 26.76 7.93
N ALA A 80 9.87 27.62 7.22
CA ALA A 80 10.98 28.35 7.79
C ALA A 80 10.49 29.49 8.69
N THR A 81 11.43 30.13 9.40
CA THR A 81 11.17 31.31 10.25
C THR A 81 10.49 32.49 9.53
N THR A 82 10.52 32.51 8.19
CA THR A 82 9.80 33.45 7.34
C THR A 82 8.28 33.22 7.33
N GLY A 83 7.80 32.09 7.86
CA GLY A 83 6.41 31.66 7.82
C GLY A 83 6.01 30.99 6.50
N LYS A 84 6.97 30.73 5.61
CA LYS A 84 6.76 30.12 4.29
C LYS A 84 7.63 28.88 4.11
N ILE A 85 7.25 28.03 3.15
CA ILE A 85 8.10 26.94 2.68
C ILE A 85 9.39 27.49 2.04
N ARG A 86 10.48 26.71 2.05
CA ARG A 86 11.75 27.09 1.41
C ARG A 86 11.75 26.75 -0.08
N SER A 87 11.12 25.63 -0.41
CA SER A 87 10.94 25.08 -1.76
C SER A 87 9.71 24.17 -1.79
N ASP A 88 9.23 23.79 -2.97
CA ASP A 88 8.07 22.89 -3.12
C ASP A 88 8.26 21.53 -2.42
N ASP A 89 9.51 21.09 -2.24
CA ASP A 89 9.87 19.89 -1.47
C ASP A 89 9.41 19.91 0.01
N ASP A 90 9.24 21.10 0.60
CA ASP A 90 8.73 21.27 1.97
C ASP A 90 7.20 21.04 2.06
N PHE A 91 6.52 20.76 0.93
CA PHE A 91 5.12 20.40 0.86
C PHE A 91 4.93 18.89 0.66
N VAL A 92 4.47 18.20 1.71
CA VAL A 92 4.21 16.76 1.72
C VAL A 92 2.72 16.51 1.54
N PHE A 93 2.34 15.77 0.50
CA PHE A 93 0.95 15.46 0.14
C PHE A 93 0.89 14.13 -0.63
N PHE A 94 -0.29 13.68 -1.08
CA PHE A 94 -0.44 12.33 -1.67
C PHE A 94 0.52 12.02 -2.85
N ASN A 95 0.88 13.02 -3.67
CA ASN A 95 1.78 12.83 -4.82
C ASN A 95 3.27 13.01 -4.47
N ALA A 96 3.55 13.57 -3.29
CA ALA A 96 4.89 13.70 -2.71
C ALA A 96 4.80 13.27 -1.22
N PRO A 97 4.57 11.96 -0.94
CA PRO A 97 4.17 11.50 0.39
C PRO A 97 5.32 11.50 1.40
N ARG A 98 6.50 12.01 1.04
CA ARG A 98 7.68 12.02 1.91
C ARG A 98 8.51 13.27 1.65
N HIS A 99 8.84 14.00 2.72
CA HIS A 99 9.81 15.07 2.68
C HIS A 99 11.21 14.51 2.36
N PRO A 100 12.07 15.18 1.55
CA PRO A 100 13.39 14.65 1.18
C PRO A 100 14.31 14.32 2.37
N SER A 101 14.22 15.05 3.48
CA SER A 101 14.97 14.73 4.70
C SER A 101 14.49 13.46 5.42
N GLY A 102 13.33 12.92 5.02
CA GLY A 102 12.65 11.82 5.69
C GLY A 102 11.90 12.23 6.95
N ALA A 103 12.01 13.50 7.36
CA ALA A 103 11.48 13.99 8.64
C ALA A 103 9.95 13.99 8.71
N VAL A 104 9.26 14.02 7.57
CA VAL A 104 7.80 13.91 7.49
C VAL A 104 7.42 12.90 6.42
N VAL A 105 6.55 11.94 6.77
CA VAL A 105 6.08 10.89 5.87
C VAL A 105 4.58 10.71 6.04
N LEU A 106 3.85 10.62 4.92
CA LEU A 106 2.46 10.21 4.88
C LEU A 106 2.40 8.69 4.72
N GLU A 107 1.89 7.99 5.74
CA GLU A 107 2.06 6.54 5.89
C GLU A 107 0.89 5.73 5.31
N GLN A 108 -0.34 6.16 5.56
CA GLN A 108 -1.55 5.43 5.18
C GLN A 108 -2.70 6.41 4.93
N ILE A 109 -3.44 6.23 3.82
CA ILE A 109 -4.72 6.90 3.57
C ILE A 109 -5.75 5.79 3.32
N THR A 110 -6.78 5.72 4.14
CA THR A 110 -7.89 4.77 4.01
C THR A 110 -9.20 5.52 4.24
N ALA A 111 -10.32 4.95 3.79
CA ALA A 111 -11.63 5.58 4.04
C ALA A 111 -11.85 5.78 5.55
N GLY A 112 -12.02 7.04 5.97
CA GLY A 112 -12.24 7.42 7.38
C GLY A 112 -10.98 7.54 8.24
N ARG A 113 -9.77 7.30 7.70
CA ARG A 113 -8.53 7.36 8.49
C ARG A 113 -7.29 7.66 7.66
N ALA A 114 -6.45 8.57 8.15
CA ALA A 114 -5.12 8.82 7.59
C ALA A 114 -4.02 8.87 8.65
N GLY A 115 -2.80 8.49 8.27
CA GLY A 115 -1.62 8.44 9.15
C GLY A 115 -0.46 9.24 8.58
N LEU A 116 0.23 9.99 9.44
CA LEU A 116 1.43 10.78 9.12
C LEU A 116 2.47 10.60 10.23
N SER A 117 3.74 10.38 9.91
CA SER A 117 4.84 10.44 10.88
C SER A 117 5.67 11.71 10.73
N VAL A 118 6.11 12.24 11.87
CA VAL A 118 6.94 13.45 11.98
C VAL A 118 8.11 13.16 12.93
N HIS A 119 9.32 13.05 12.37
CA HIS A 119 10.58 12.89 13.07
C HIS A 119 11.12 14.27 13.49
N LEU A 120 10.59 14.80 14.58
CA LEU A 120 10.88 16.14 15.11
C LEU A 120 12.38 16.42 15.36
N SER A 121 13.18 15.40 15.66
CA SER A 121 14.63 15.53 15.83
C SER A 121 15.41 15.60 14.52
N GLU A 122 14.83 15.13 13.42
CA GLU A 122 15.45 15.10 12.08
C GLU A 122 15.10 16.35 11.26
N ILE A 123 14.13 17.15 11.72
CA ILE A 123 13.76 18.42 11.10
C ILE A 123 14.93 19.40 11.17
N GLU A 124 15.29 19.96 10.02
CA GLU A 124 16.41 20.88 9.86
C GLU A 124 16.29 22.13 10.75
N PRO A 125 17.41 22.75 11.17
CA PRO A 125 17.39 23.96 12.02
C PRO A 125 16.60 25.13 11.44
N GLU A 126 16.55 25.23 10.11
CA GLU A 126 15.89 26.32 9.37
C GLU A 126 14.36 26.24 9.40
N VAL A 127 13.80 25.04 9.63
CA VAL A 127 12.36 24.81 9.78
C VAL A 127 11.99 24.95 11.24
N ASP A 128 11.11 25.90 11.55
CA ASP A 128 10.65 26.15 12.92
C ASP A 128 9.20 25.74 13.15
N ARG A 129 8.45 25.44 12.08
CA ARG A 129 7.05 25.00 12.12
C ARG A 129 6.77 23.88 11.12
N VAL A 130 5.92 22.93 11.52
CA VAL A 130 5.33 21.91 10.63
C VAL A 130 3.82 22.02 10.75
N VAL A 131 3.16 22.51 9.70
CA VAL A 131 1.71 22.69 9.64
C VAL A 131 1.08 21.42 9.12
N ILE A 132 0.06 20.93 9.82
CA ILE A 132 -0.72 19.75 9.45
C ILE A 132 -2.10 20.23 9.00
N ALA A 133 -2.43 19.96 7.76
CA ALA A 133 -3.64 20.43 7.12
C ALA A 133 -4.27 19.32 6.27
N GLY A 134 -5.47 19.57 5.76
CA GLY A 134 -6.13 18.65 4.86
C GLY A 134 -7.12 19.36 3.95
N SER A 135 -7.49 18.67 2.88
CA SER A 135 -8.49 19.13 1.91
C SER A 135 -9.53 18.05 1.60
N VAL A 136 -10.69 18.46 1.06
CA VAL A 136 -11.73 17.55 0.57
C VAL A 136 -12.01 17.85 -0.91
N ALA A 137 -12.11 16.80 -1.73
CA ALA A 137 -12.30 16.95 -3.18
C ALA A 137 -13.70 17.43 -3.57
N ALA A 138 -14.72 17.10 -2.76
CA ALA A 138 -16.10 17.50 -2.98
C ALA A 138 -16.83 17.74 -1.65
N GLY A 139 -17.66 18.78 -1.60
CA GLY A 139 -18.35 19.21 -0.38
C GLY A 139 -17.48 20.13 0.48
N SER A 140 -17.63 20.06 1.80
CA SER A 140 -16.87 20.87 2.76
C SER A 140 -16.53 20.10 4.03
N PHE A 141 -15.65 20.63 4.87
CA PHE A 141 -15.33 20.06 6.18
C PHE A 141 -16.51 20.03 7.17
N GLN A 142 -17.65 20.68 6.87
CA GLN A 142 -18.90 20.47 7.63
C GLN A 142 -19.50 19.07 7.38
N ASP A 143 -19.19 18.46 6.23
CA ASP A 143 -19.66 17.13 5.83
C ASP A 143 -18.73 16.02 6.34
N VAL A 144 -17.71 16.36 7.15
CA VAL A 144 -16.74 15.42 7.73
C VAL A 144 -16.99 15.31 9.24
N PRO A 145 -17.96 14.50 9.67
CA PRO A 145 -18.29 14.38 11.08
C PRO A 145 -17.17 13.72 11.89
N ALA A 146 -17.10 14.10 13.16
CA ALA A 146 -16.23 13.47 14.17
C ALA A 146 -14.72 13.43 13.82
N LEU A 147 -14.21 14.38 13.03
CA LEU A 147 -12.78 14.48 12.73
C LEU A 147 -11.95 14.70 13.99
N VAL A 148 -11.03 13.77 14.27
CA VAL A 148 -10.10 13.80 15.41
C VAL A 148 -8.68 13.63 14.90
N VAL A 149 -7.78 14.49 15.40
CA VAL A 149 -6.32 14.33 15.25
C VAL A 149 -5.76 13.78 16.55
N SER A 150 -5.23 12.57 16.51
CA SER A 150 -4.51 11.94 17.61
C SER A 150 -3.01 12.02 17.37
N VAL A 151 -2.24 12.50 18.35
CA VAL A 151 -0.77 12.48 18.31
C VAL A 151 -0.25 11.38 19.22
N LEU A 152 0.61 10.52 18.69
CA LEU A 152 1.15 9.35 19.35
C LEU A 152 2.68 9.37 19.37
N ASP A 153 3.26 8.83 20.42
CA ASP A 153 4.69 8.59 20.62
C ASP A 153 4.89 7.08 20.78
N ALA A 154 5.55 6.45 19.79
CA ALA A 154 5.72 4.99 19.74
C ALA A 154 4.42 4.20 20.00
N GLY A 155 3.30 4.66 19.42
CA GLY A 155 1.97 4.05 19.59
C GLY A 155 1.23 4.43 20.89
N ARG A 156 1.88 5.16 21.81
CA ARG A 156 1.23 5.72 23.01
C ARG A 156 0.63 7.08 22.67
N ARG A 157 -0.69 7.21 22.86
CA ARG A 157 -1.42 8.46 22.62
C ARG A 157 -1.00 9.54 23.62
N LEU A 158 -0.50 10.66 23.11
CA LEU A 158 -0.10 11.83 23.89
C LEU A 158 -1.30 12.73 24.18
N PHE A 159 -2.03 13.11 23.12
CA PHE A 159 -3.22 13.94 23.19
C PHE A 159 -4.08 13.79 21.93
N ASP A 160 -5.35 14.16 22.06
CA ASP A 160 -6.33 14.20 20.98
C ASP A 160 -6.81 15.64 20.78
N TYR A 161 -7.07 16.01 19.53
CA TYR A 161 -7.75 17.25 19.16
C TYR A 161 -8.96 16.92 18.30
N ARG A 162 -10.17 17.20 18.81
CA ARG A 162 -11.38 17.11 18.01
C ARG A 162 -11.53 18.37 17.17
N VAL A 163 -11.39 18.21 15.86
CA VAL A 163 -11.53 19.31 14.91
C VAL A 163 -13.01 19.63 14.77
N SER A 164 -13.36 20.91 14.90
CA SER A 164 -14.70 21.40 14.59
C SER A 164 -14.58 22.58 13.64
N SER A 165 -15.31 22.51 12.52
CA SER A 165 -15.40 23.60 11.56
C SER A 165 -16.80 24.21 11.59
N PRO A 166 -16.97 25.45 12.07
CA PRO A 166 -18.22 26.18 11.89
C PRO A 166 -18.39 26.68 10.44
N GLU A 167 -17.30 26.70 9.65
CA GLU A 167 -17.26 27.27 8.30
C GLU A 167 -17.33 26.18 7.23
N SER A 168 -18.04 26.45 6.14
CA SER A 168 -18.09 25.58 4.97
C SER A 168 -16.87 25.86 4.08
N VAL A 169 -15.81 25.09 4.32
CA VAL A 169 -14.51 25.24 3.65
C VAL A 169 -14.05 23.90 3.09
N GLN A 170 -13.25 23.94 2.03
CA GLN A 170 -12.68 22.75 1.37
C GLN A 170 -11.25 22.44 1.83
N ALA A 171 -10.59 23.36 2.51
CA ALA A 171 -9.25 23.19 3.06
C ALA A 171 -9.19 23.70 4.50
N MET A 172 -8.42 23.03 5.36
CA MET A 172 -8.31 23.35 6.78
C MET A 172 -6.93 23.02 7.34
N VAL A 173 -6.40 23.90 8.20
CA VAL A 173 -5.27 23.58 9.08
C VAL A 173 -5.80 22.97 10.37
N PHE A 174 -5.42 21.73 10.66
CA PHE A 174 -5.82 21.04 11.88
C PHE A 174 -4.96 21.46 13.06
N GLY A 175 -3.65 21.51 12.88
CA GLY A 175 -2.71 21.89 13.92
C GLY A 175 -1.31 22.03 13.39
N GLU A 176 -0.38 22.36 14.27
CA GLU A 176 1.01 22.58 13.89
C GLU A 176 1.97 22.21 15.02
N PHE A 177 3.14 21.70 14.64
CA PHE A 177 4.30 21.65 15.50
C PHE A 177 5.09 22.94 15.35
N TYR A 178 5.58 23.52 16.43
CA TYR A 178 6.43 24.70 16.41
C TYR A 178 7.53 24.61 17.46
N ARG A 179 8.69 25.19 17.15
CA ARG A 179 9.81 25.28 18.09
C ARG A 179 9.61 26.43 19.06
N ARG A 180 9.82 26.18 20.36
CA ARG A 180 9.85 27.19 21.41
C ARG A 180 10.79 26.77 22.53
N ASP A 181 11.68 27.68 22.93
CA ASP A 181 12.66 27.48 24.01
C ASP A 181 13.51 26.20 23.82
N GLY A 182 13.86 25.87 22.56
CA GLY A 182 14.67 24.70 22.21
C GLY A 182 13.92 23.36 22.17
N GLY A 183 12.61 23.35 22.40
CA GLY A 183 11.76 22.15 22.31
C GLY A 183 10.59 22.31 21.32
N TRP A 184 9.97 21.19 20.95
CA TRP A 184 8.79 21.17 20.09
C TRP A 184 7.50 21.23 20.90
N LYS A 185 6.55 22.03 20.42
CA LYS A 185 5.19 22.10 20.96
C LYS A 185 4.20 21.88 19.83
N PHE A 186 3.06 21.25 20.12
CA PHE A 186 1.94 21.17 19.21
C PHE A 186 0.90 22.23 19.57
N ARG A 187 0.30 22.89 18.58
CA ARG A 187 -0.83 23.81 18.75
C ARG A 187 -2.01 23.33 17.92
N ALA A 188 -3.17 23.19 18.54
CA ALA A 188 -4.43 22.91 17.86
C ALA A 188 -4.95 24.19 17.19
N VAL A 189 -5.27 24.16 15.89
CA VAL A 189 -5.60 25.37 15.10
C VAL A 189 -7.06 25.36 14.64
N GLY A 190 -7.47 24.35 13.85
CA GLY A 190 -8.82 24.22 13.29
C GLY A 190 -9.29 25.45 12.51
N GLN A 191 -8.49 25.98 11.59
CA GLN A 191 -8.83 27.16 10.77
C GLN A 191 -9.11 26.74 9.33
N GLY A 192 -10.21 27.23 8.77
CA GLY A 192 -10.62 26.96 7.39
C GLY A 192 -10.13 27.99 6.38
N TRP A 193 -10.02 27.57 5.12
CA TRP A 193 -9.72 28.43 3.98
C TRP A 193 -10.85 28.38 2.96
N SER A 194 -11.50 29.53 2.74
CA SER A 194 -12.61 29.67 1.78
C SER A 194 -12.14 29.59 0.32
N SER A 195 -10.87 29.89 0.06
CA SER A 195 -10.20 29.77 -1.25
C SER A 195 -9.77 28.33 -1.58
N GLY A 196 -10.13 27.35 -0.74
CA GLY A 196 -9.74 25.95 -0.91
C GLY A 196 -8.23 25.71 -0.71
N LEU A 197 -7.76 24.54 -1.16
CA LEU A 197 -6.38 24.10 -0.97
C LEU A 197 -5.39 25.07 -1.63
N ARG A 198 -5.73 25.60 -2.80
CA ARG A 198 -4.92 26.57 -3.53
C ARG A 198 -4.56 27.79 -2.69
N GLY A 199 -5.55 28.49 -2.14
CA GLY A 199 -5.23 29.70 -1.37
C GLY A 199 -4.54 29.40 -0.03
N LEU A 200 -4.76 28.20 0.55
CA LEU A 200 -3.96 27.73 1.68
C LEU A 200 -2.49 27.52 1.28
N ALA A 201 -2.25 26.88 0.13
CA ALA A 201 -0.90 26.61 -0.39
C ALA A 201 -0.16 27.90 -0.74
N GLU A 202 -0.82 28.84 -1.44
CA GLU A 202 -0.27 30.15 -1.79
C GLU A 202 0.09 31.00 -0.56
N GLU A 203 -0.74 30.96 0.50
CA GLU A 203 -0.48 31.69 1.76
C GLU A 203 0.84 31.24 2.41
N PHE A 204 1.14 29.94 2.35
CA PHE A 204 2.39 29.37 2.85
C PHE A 204 3.54 29.38 1.84
N GLY A 205 3.35 30.00 0.66
CA GLY A 205 4.39 30.23 -0.33
C GLY A 205 4.62 29.12 -1.35
N VAL A 206 3.67 28.18 -1.49
CA VAL A 206 3.67 27.19 -2.58
C VAL A 206 3.34 27.91 -3.89
N ALA A 207 4.16 27.70 -4.92
CA ALA A 207 3.85 28.20 -6.26
C ALA A 207 2.80 27.27 -6.91
N VAL A 208 1.55 27.75 -7.04
CA VAL A 208 0.48 27.00 -7.74
C VAL A 208 0.44 27.47 -9.19
N ASP A 209 0.90 26.62 -10.11
CA ASP A 209 0.89 26.91 -11.54
C ASP A 209 -0.53 26.71 -12.11
N ASP A 210 -1.00 27.67 -12.88
CA ASP A 210 -2.42 27.83 -13.24
C ASP A 210 -2.73 27.33 -14.65
N ASP A 211 -2.27 26.14 -15.04
CA ASP A 211 -2.50 25.65 -16.41
C ASP A 211 -2.68 24.11 -16.49
N GLN A 212 -3.93 23.66 -16.46
CA GLN A 212 -4.34 22.45 -17.17
C GLN A 212 -4.79 22.88 -18.58
N PRO A 213 -4.05 22.56 -19.67
CA PRO A 213 -4.35 23.13 -20.97
C PRO A 213 -5.50 22.38 -21.69
N PRO A 214 -6.53 23.08 -22.23
CA PRO A 214 -7.25 22.59 -23.40
C PRO A 214 -6.36 22.73 -24.65
N PRO A 215 -6.57 21.95 -25.73
CA PRO A 215 -5.60 21.89 -26.81
C PRO A 215 -5.72 23.10 -27.78
N ILE A 216 -4.58 23.46 -28.39
CA ILE A 216 -4.36 24.29 -29.63
C ILE A 216 -4.25 25.84 -29.39
N PRO A 217 -3.62 26.66 -30.29
CA PRO A 217 -2.28 26.68 -30.91
C PRO A 217 -1.42 27.88 -30.44
N ALA A 218 -0.12 27.88 -30.81
CA ALA A 218 0.92 28.82 -30.37
C ALA A 218 0.72 30.30 -30.77
N VAL A 219 0.89 31.20 -29.80
CA VAL A 219 1.40 32.58 -29.99
C VAL A 219 2.24 33.00 -28.76
N THR A 220 3.45 33.50 -29.03
CA THR A 220 4.54 33.83 -28.08
C THR A 220 4.36 35.19 -27.37
N PRO A 221 4.62 35.33 -26.05
CA PRO A 221 4.81 36.62 -25.37
C PRO A 221 6.28 37.11 -25.41
N PRO A 222 6.55 38.42 -25.18
CA PRO A 222 7.85 39.04 -25.43
C PRO A 222 8.87 38.81 -24.30
N ALA A 223 10.13 38.77 -24.72
CA ALA A 223 11.29 38.28 -23.97
C ALA A 223 11.69 39.14 -22.76
N ALA A 224 11.69 38.52 -21.58
CA ALA A 224 12.73 38.78 -20.60
C ALA A 224 14.01 38.08 -21.09
N VAL A 225 15.13 38.80 -21.14
CA VAL A 225 16.42 38.23 -21.54
C VAL A 225 16.88 37.25 -20.46
N ALA A 226 16.51 35.99 -20.62
CA ALA A 226 17.05 34.87 -19.87
C ALA A 226 18.54 34.70 -20.21
N PRO A 227 19.39 34.30 -19.24
CA PRO A 227 20.72 33.80 -19.58
C PRO A 227 20.57 32.64 -20.57
N ALA A 228 21.43 32.60 -21.59
CA ALA A 228 21.33 31.64 -22.68
C ALA A 228 21.11 30.20 -22.14
N PRO A 229 20.16 29.43 -22.70
CA PRO A 229 19.86 28.09 -22.21
C PRO A 229 21.14 27.24 -22.25
N ALA A 230 21.46 26.62 -21.12
CA ALA A 230 22.49 25.59 -21.07
C ALA A 230 22.13 24.48 -22.09
N PRO A 231 23.12 23.91 -22.78
CA PRO A 231 22.86 22.86 -23.74
C PRO A 231 22.18 21.66 -23.07
N VAL A 232 21.18 21.08 -23.73
CA VAL A 232 20.39 19.90 -23.28
C VAL A 232 21.25 18.63 -23.34
N MET A 233 22.33 18.62 -22.56
CA MET A 233 23.31 17.54 -22.51
C MET A 233 22.98 16.62 -21.36
N ALA A 234 22.91 15.32 -21.61
CA ALA A 234 22.78 14.31 -20.57
C ALA A 234 24.02 14.33 -19.64
N PRO A 235 23.91 13.88 -18.38
CA PRO A 235 25.07 13.79 -17.50
C PRO A 235 26.15 12.89 -18.11
N GLY A 236 27.36 13.43 -18.31
CA GLY A 236 28.37 12.81 -19.17
C GLY A 236 29.72 13.51 -19.17
N TRP A 237 30.73 12.81 -19.70
CA TRP A 237 32.07 13.35 -19.95
C TRP A 237 32.14 13.98 -21.33
N TYR A 238 32.49 15.26 -21.39
CA TYR A 238 32.53 16.02 -22.64
C TYR A 238 33.84 16.78 -22.78
N VAL A 239 34.26 16.99 -24.03
CA VAL A 239 35.42 17.84 -24.34
C VAL A 239 34.99 19.30 -24.21
N THR A 240 35.74 20.09 -23.45
CA THR A 240 35.45 21.52 -23.32
C THR A 240 36.28 22.34 -24.31
N PRO A 241 35.75 23.47 -24.82
CA PRO A 241 36.46 24.31 -25.80
C PRO A 241 37.84 24.78 -25.31
N GLN A 242 38.03 24.90 -24.00
CA GLN A 242 39.25 25.41 -23.38
C GLN A 242 40.39 24.38 -23.35
N ASN A 243 40.13 23.07 -23.45
CA ASN A 243 41.18 22.04 -23.44
C ASN A 243 40.77 20.76 -24.17
N ALA A 244 41.17 20.63 -25.44
CA ALA A 244 40.86 19.47 -26.28
C ALA A 244 41.50 18.14 -25.81
N GLY A 245 42.50 18.19 -24.92
CA GLY A 245 43.21 17.04 -24.37
C GLY A 245 42.57 16.45 -23.10
N GLN A 246 41.53 17.08 -22.57
CA GLN A 246 40.83 16.64 -21.37
C GLN A 246 39.31 16.58 -21.61
N VAL A 247 38.64 15.74 -20.83
CA VAL A 247 37.19 15.73 -20.69
C VAL A 247 36.82 16.26 -19.31
N GLN A 248 35.71 16.99 -19.23
CA GLN A 248 35.14 17.49 -18.00
C GLN A 248 33.73 16.89 -17.81
N TRP A 249 33.35 16.66 -16.57
CA TRP A 249 32.05 16.09 -16.26
C TRP A 249 30.97 17.19 -16.23
N TRP A 250 29.88 16.94 -16.95
CA TRP A 250 28.63 17.67 -16.86
C TRP A 250 27.64 16.84 -16.05
N ASN A 251 27.08 17.39 -14.98
CA ASN A 251 26.17 16.63 -14.10
C ASN A 251 24.69 16.72 -14.50
N GLY A 252 24.36 17.38 -15.62
CA GLY A 252 22.99 17.68 -16.04
C GLY A 252 22.58 19.13 -15.82
N ALA A 253 23.26 19.87 -14.94
CA ALA A 253 22.95 21.26 -14.62
C ALA A 253 24.17 22.20 -14.73
N ALA A 254 25.36 21.72 -14.39
CA ALA A 254 26.60 22.48 -14.41
C ALA A 254 27.83 21.61 -14.72
N TRP A 255 28.90 22.25 -15.17
CA TRP A 255 30.21 21.64 -15.29
C TRP A 255 30.83 21.47 -13.89
N THR A 256 31.28 20.27 -13.54
CA THR A 256 31.94 20.02 -12.25
C THR A 256 33.45 20.19 -12.35
N GLU A 257 34.16 20.17 -11.21
CA GLU A 257 35.62 20.24 -11.18
C GLU A 257 36.30 18.93 -11.65
N ASP A 258 35.52 17.86 -11.83
CA ASP A 258 36.03 16.57 -12.27
C ASP A 258 36.54 16.65 -13.71
N ARG A 259 37.85 16.42 -13.87
CA ARG A 259 38.54 16.43 -15.17
C ARG A 259 39.33 15.14 -15.35
N ARG A 260 39.32 14.58 -16.56
CA ARG A 260 40.10 13.39 -16.92
C ARG A 260 40.84 13.59 -18.23
N PRO A 261 42.04 13.00 -18.41
CA PRO A 261 42.71 13.01 -19.71
C PRO A 261 41.85 12.30 -20.75
N ARG A 262 41.77 12.88 -21.96
CA ARG A 262 41.10 12.24 -23.08
C ARG A 262 42.06 11.22 -23.70
N HIS A 263 41.70 9.95 -23.66
CA HIS A 263 42.48 8.88 -24.30
C HIS A 263 41.77 8.42 -25.59
N PRO A 264 42.43 8.45 -26.76
CA PRO A 264 41.83 8.00 -28.01
C PRO A 264 41.45 6.51 -27.94
N PRO A 265 40.26 6.11 -28.41
CA PRO A 265 39.78 4.72 -28.33
C PRO A 265 40.59 3.72 -29.19
N HIS A 266 41.46 4.20 -30.08
CA HIS A 266 42.18 3.36 -31.05
C HIS A 266 43.65 3.06 -30.72
N ASP A 267 44.19 3.61 -29.63
CA ASP A 267 45.55 3.26 -29.21
C ASP A 267 45.57 1.91 -28.47
N ARG A 268 46.07 0.86 -29.16
CA ARG A 268 46.21 -0.49 -28.58
C ARG A 268 47.32 -0.56 -27.52
N ALA A 269 48.25 0.40 -27.51
CA ALA A 269 49.37 0.44 -26.59
C ALA A 269 49.02 1.08 -25.24
N THR A 270 47.88 1.77 -25.10
CA THR A 270 47.47 2.43 -23.86
C THR A 270 46.04 2.10 -23.44
N CYS A 271 45.73 2.34 -22.17
CA CYS A 271 44.39 2.09 -21.63
C CYS A 271 43.44 3.25 -21.91
N GLY A 272 42.37 3.01 -22.69
CA GLY A 272 41.35 4.03 -22.96
C GLY A 272 40.64 4.62 -21.73
N ARG A 273 40.76 4.00 -20.54
CA ARG A 273 40.17 4.50 -19.27
C ARG A 273 41.15 5.29 -18.41
N CYS A 274 42.44 4.96 -18.39
CA CYS A 274 43.41 5.56 -17.47
C CYS A 274 44.77 5.92 -18.09
N GLY A 275 44.94 5.70 -19.40
CA GLY A 275 46.16 6.03 -20.13
C GLY A 275 47.36 5.10 -19.91
N ARG A 276 47.30 4.16 -18.95
CA ARG A 276 48.44 3.28 -18.64
C ARG A 276 48.82 2.39 -19.85
N PRO A 277 50.12 2.18 -20.11
CA PRO A 277 50.57 1.31 -21.19
C PRO A 277 50.10 -0.14 -21.00
N ARG A 278 49.78 -0.82 -22.10
CA ARG A 278 49.32 -2.21 -22.15
C ARG A 278 50.36 -3.08 -22.85
N ALA A 279 50.60 -4.28 -22.31
CA ALA A 279 51.29 -5.33 -23.06
C ALA A 279 50.33 -5.85 -24.15
N VAL A 280 50.61 -5.51 -25.41
CA VAL A 280 49.73 -5.82 -26.55
C VAL A 280 49.59 -7.33 -26.75
N ARG A 281 48.36 -7.86 -26.78
CA ARG A 281 48.05 -9.18 -27.40
C ARG A 281 47.43 -8.94 -28.79
N ARG A 282 47.83 -9.75 -29.78
CA ARG A 282 47.57 -9.51 -31.22
C ARG A 282 46.11 -9.72 -31.69
N MET A 283 45.16 -10.16 -30.86
CA MET A 283 43.76 -10.35 -31.26
C MET A 283 42.75 -9.97 -30.17
N GLY A 284 41.63 -9.35 -30.59
CA GLY A 284 40.51 -8.92 -29.74
C GLY A 284 40.58 -7.44 -29.34
N GLY A 285 39.44 -6.75 -29.28
CA GLY A 285 39.34 -5.40 -28.72
C GLY A 285 39.86 -5.40 -27.28
N ALA A 286 40.82 -4.53 -26.96
CA ALA A 286 41.60 -4.71 -25.75
C ALA A 286 40.80 -4.25 -24.50
N PRO A 287 40.51 -5.15 -23.53
CA PRO A 287 39.85 -4.81 -22.28
C PRO A 287 40.65 -3.76 -21.49
N PRO A 288 40.06 -3.05 -20.50
CA PRO A 288 40.79 -2.15 -19.60
C PRO A 288 42.06 -2.82 -19.04
N CYS A 289 43.09 -2.03 -18.70
CA CYS A 289 44.28 -2.59 -18.05
C CYS A 289 43.88 -3.33 -16.76
N GLN A 290 44.68 -4.30 -16.29
CA GLN A 290 44.31 -5.16 -15.14
C GLN A 290 43.90 -4.38 -13.88
N TRP A 291 44.45 -3.19 -13.68
CA TRP A 291 44.04 -2.30 -12.58
C TRP A 291 42.64 -1.73 -12.80
N CYS A 292 42.38 -1.12 -13.96
CA CYS A 292 41.03 -0.63 -14.30
C CYS A 292 40.01 -1.75 -14.36
N LEU A 293 40.39 -2.96 -14.79
CA LEU A 293 39.49 -4.11 -14.82
C LEU A 293 39.03 -4.50 -13.40
N ARG A 294 39.94 -4.48 -12.41
CA ARG A 294 39.59 -4.71 -11.00
C ARG A 294 38.64 -3.64 -10.46
N GLU A 295 38.89 -2.37 -10.76
CA GLU A 295 37.99 -1.29 -10.35
C GLU A 295 36.61 -1.41 -10.99
N VAL A 296 36.53 -1.75 -12.30
CA VAL A 296 35.24 -1.99 -12.95
C VAL A 296 34.52 -3.15 -12.28
N HIS A 297 35.22 -4.24 -11.95
CA HIS A 297 34.60 -5.38 -11.28
C HIS A 297 34.01 -5.00 -9.92
N GLN A 298 34.77 -4.29 -9.10
CA GLN A 298 34.32 -3.80 -7.78
C GLN A 298 33.13 -2.85 -7.90
N LEU A 299 33.21 -1.88 -8.81
CA LEU A 299 32.10 -0.97 -9.09
C LEU A 299 30.85 -1.75 -9.53
N MET A 300 31.00 -2.75 -10.39
CA MET A 300 29.88 -3.54 -10.89
C MET A 300 29.24 -4.43 -9.81
N GLU A 301 30.00 -4.91 -8.82
CA GLU A 301 29.43 -5.59 -7.65
C GLU A 301 28.51 -4.66 -6.86
N THR A 302 28.98 -3.45 -6.53
CA THR A 302 28.18 -2.43 -5.85
C THR A 302 26.98 -1.99 -6.69
N TRP A 303 27.19 -1.75 -7.98
CA TRP A 303 26.16 -1.34 -8.92
C TRP A 303 25.04 -2.37 -9.02
N ARG A 304 25.35 -3.68 -9.08
CA ARG A 304 24.33 -4.74 -9.10
C ARG A 304 23.47 -4.75 -7.82
N GLY A 305 24.10 -4.54 -6.67
CA GLY A 305 23.38 -4.43 -5.40
C GLY A 305 22.42 -3.24 -5.37
N GLN A 306 22.87 -2.08 -5.81
CA GLN A 306 22.04 -0.87 -5.92
C GLN A 306 20.93 -1.04 -6.96
N ALA A 307 21.24 -1.61 -8.13
CA ALA A 307 20.25 -1.89 -9.17
C ALA A 307 19.15 -2.82 -8.66
N TRP A 308 19.50 -3.86 -7.91
CA TRP A 308 18.50 -4.72 -7.28
C TRP A 308 17.61 -3.96 -6.27
N GLN A 309 18.21 -3.13 -5.41
CA GLN A 309 17.46 -2.33 -4.44
C GLN A 309 16.47 -1.38 -5.12
N VAL A 310 16.93 -0.63 -6.14
CA VAL A 310 16.09 0.29 -6.92
C VAL A 310 14.97 -0.48 -7.62
N LEU A 311 15.26 -1.59 -8.30
CA LEU A 311 14.24 -2.42 -8.94
C LEU A 311 13.17 -2.86 -7.93
N THR A 312 13.55 -3.30 -6.74
CA THR A 312 12.59 -3.80 -5.74
C THR A 312 11.83 -2.73 -4.98
N ALA A 313 12.33 -1.49 -4.94
CA ALA A 313 11.72 -0.39 -4.20
C ALA A 313 10.89 0.53 -5.10
N ASP A 314 11.49 1.00 -6.20
CA ASP A 314 10.94 2.04 -7.07
C ASP A 314 10.61 1.49 -8.47
N GLY A 315 11.22 0.36 -8.85
CA GLY A 315 11.11 -0.23 -10.18
C GLY A 315 12.14 0.35 -11.16
N PRO A 316 12.06 0.00 -12.46
CA PRO A 316 13.01 0.43 -13.49
C PRO A 316 12.72 1.85 -14.00
N ARG A 317 12.35 2.78 -13.12
CA ARG A 317 11.88 4.13 -13.47
C ARG A 317 12.29 5.15 -12.40
N GLY A 318 12.31 6.42 -12.80
CA GLY A 318 12.50 7.56 -11.89
C GLY A 318 13.97 7.85 -11.55
N PRO A 319 14.21 8.87 -10.70
CA PRO A 319 15.55 9.43 -10.50
C PRO A 319 16.59 8.42 -10.02
N ARG A 320 16.23 7.56 -9.06
CA ARG A 320 17.13 6.52 -8.53
C ARG A 320 17.53 5.48 -9.58
N TRP A 321 16.66 5.24 -10.55
CA TRP A 321 16.97 4.39 -11.71
C TRP A 321 17.93 5.09 -12.67
N ASP A 322 17.69 6.36 -12.96
CA ASP A 322 18.55 7.16 -13.84
C ASP A 322 19.96 7.34 -13.25
N GLU A 323 20.04 7.54 -11.93
CA GLU A 323 21.29 7.65 -11.17
C GLU A 323 22.20 6.44 -11.34
N LEU A 324 21.66 5.22 -11.48
CA LEU A 324 22.46 4.02 -11.75
C LEU A 324 23.25 4.15 -13.05
N TRP A 325 22.62 4.69 -14.09
CA TRP A 325 23.25 4.90 -15.39
C TRP A 325 24.21 6.09 -15.36
N VAL A 326 23.86 7.16 -14.64
CA VAL A 326 24.76 8.30 -14.39
C VAL A 326 26.04 7.82 -13.69
N MET A 327 25.94 6.92 -12.70
CA MET A 327 27.09 6.36 -11.99
C MET A 327 28.03 5.61 -12.94
N LEU A 328 27.50 4.78 -13.86
CA LEU A 328 28.33 4.10 -14.86
C LEU A 328 29.04 5.10 -15.78
N ARG A 329 28.31 6.11 -16.29
CA ARG A 329 28.87 7.17 -17.13
C ARG A 329 29.97 7.94 -16.42
N PHE A 330 29.78 8.32 -15.15
CA PHE A 330 30.78 9.00 -14.34
C PHE A 330 32.07 8.19 -14.19
N HIS A 331 31.95 6.88 -13.97
CA HIS A 331 33.10 5.98 -13.87
C HIS A 331 33.67 5.50 -15.21
N MET A 332 33.16 6.04 -16.34
CA MET A 332 33.55 5.68 -17.72
C MET A 332 33.44 4.17 -17.97
N VAL A 333 32.40 3.55 -17.42
CA VAL A 333 31.99 2.17 -17.73
C VAL A 333 30.94 2.22 -18.83
N SER A 334 31.07 1.35 -19.83
CA SER A 334 30.09 1.33 -20.93
C SER A 334 28.72 0.95 -20.43
N GLU A 335 27.68 1.59 -20.98
CA GLU A 335 26.30 1.21 -20.66
C GLU A 335 26.03 -0.26 -21.00
N ASP A 336 26.63 -0.80 -22.07
CA ASP A 336 26.53 -2.23 -22.41
C ASP A 336 26.91 -3.16 -21.26
N THR A 337 27.94 -2.80 -20.48
CA THR A 337 28.35 -3.55 -19.29
C THR A 337 27.23 -3.56 -18.23
N GLY A 338 26.58 -2.41 -18.03
CA GLY A 338 25.42 -2.28 -17.15
C GLY A 338 24.20 -3.05 -17.66
N ARG A 339 23.91 -2.95 -18.96
CA ARG A 339 22.80 -3.66 -19.61
C ARG A 339 22.96 -5.17 -19.52
N GLU A 340 24.17 -5.70 -19.72
CA GLU A 340 24.47 -7.12 -19.53
C GLU A 340 24.30 -7.55 -18.07
N ALA A 341 24.82 -6.76 -17.12
CA ALA A 341 24.68 -7.01 -15.69
C ALA A 341 23.22 -6.94 -15.21
N LEU A 342 22.37 -6.14 -15.87
CA LEU A 342 20.96 -5.97 -15.53
C LEU A 342 20.10 -7.18 -15.92
N ARG A 343 20.43 -7.92 -16.99
CA ARG A 343 19.62 -9.03 -17.51
C ARG A 343 19.16 -10.03 -16.44
N PRO A 344 20.04 -10.63 -15.60
CA PRO A 344 19.60 -11.56 -14.57
C PRO A 344 18.78 -10.90 -13.46
N LEU A 345 19.06 -9.63 -13.12
CA LEU A 345 18.31 -8.87 -12.11
C LEU A 345 16.88 -8.54 -12.57
N ALA A 346 16.73 -8.18 -13.85
CA ALA A 346 15.44 -7.90 -14.48
C ALA A 346 14.54 -9.14 -14.45
N VAL A 347 15.07 -10.31 -14.82
CA VAL A 347 14.32 -11.58 -14.76
C VAL A 347 13.90 -11.91 -13.33
N ALA A 348 14.83 -11.86 -12.37
CA ALA A 348 14.55 -12.13 -10.97
C ALA A 348 13.50 -11.16 -10.38
N HIS A 349 13.52 -9.90 -10.81
CA HIS A 349 12.53 -8.90 -10.40
C HIS A 349 11.13 -9.23 -10.93
N LEU A 350 11.01 -9.61 -12.21
CA LEU A 350 9.73 -10.02 -12.81
C LEU A 350 9.16 -11.28 -12.14
N GLU A 351 9.99 -12.28 -11.85
CA GLU A 351 9.57 -13.47 -11.11
C GLU A 351 9.07 -13.12 -9.70
N ARG A 352 9.78 -12.20 -9.02
CA ARG A 352 9.36 -11.67 -7.72
C ARG A 352 8.01 -10.97 -7.82
N MET A 353 7.80 -10.06 -8.79
CA MET A 353 6.52 -9.38 -8.97
C MET A 353 5.36 -10.38 -9.09
N VAL A 354 5.51 -11.41 -9.91
CA VAL A 354 4.49 -12.46 -10.04
C VAL A 354 4.31 -13.22 -8.73
N ALA A 355 5.38 -13.58 -8.02
CA ALA A 355 5.25 -14.27 -6.74
C ALA A 355 4.49 -13.44 -5.69
N PHE A 356 4.70 -12.12 -5.66
CA PHE A 356 3.97 -11.22 -4.77
C PHE A 356 2.51 -11.04 -5.15
N ALA A 357 2.22 -10.90 -6.45
CA ALA A 357 0.83 -10.80 -6.93
C ALA A 357 0.03 -12.07 -6.56
N PHE A 358 0.66 -13.25 -6.60
CA PHE A 358 0.01 -14.51 -6.21
C PHE A 358 -0.09 -14.75 -4.70
N ALA A 359 0.33 -13.81 -3.83
CA ALA A 359 0.39 -14.03 -2.38
C ALA A 359 -0.97 -14.31 -1.74
N ASP A 360 -2.05 -13.71 -2.25
CA ASP A 360 -3.41 -13.88 -1.75
C ASP A 360 -4.31 -14.71 -2.71
N ASN A 361 -3.74 -15.26 -3.79
CA ASN A 361 -4.43 -15.94 -4.89
C ASN A 361 -5.49 -15.08 -5.60
N GLN A 362 -5.37 -13.76 -5.55
CA GLN A 362 -6.16 -12.81 -6.32
C GLN A 362 -5.22 -12.00 -7.20
N ILE A 363 -5.60 -11.80 -8.46
CA ILE A 363 -4.84 -10.95 -9.37
C ILE A 363 -5.82 -9.92 -9.93
N ASP A 364 -5.54 -8.64 -9.69
CA ASP A 364 -6.35 -7.55 -10.24
C ASP A 364 -5.82 -7.05 -11.59
N GLN A 365 -6.49 -6.05 -12.18
CA GLN A 365 -6.07 -5.46 -13.44
C GLN A 365 -4.81 -4.59 -13.29
N GLN A 366 -4.69 -3.88 -12.16
CA GLN A 366 -3.60 -2.96 -11.90
C GLN A 366 -2.26 -3.70 -11.78
N GLU A 367 -2.25 -4.86 -11.11
CA GLU A 367 -1.07 -5.72 -11.00
C GLU A 367 -0.59 -6.24 -12.36
N LEU A 368 -1.51 -6.62 -13.24
CA LEU A 368 -1.17 -7.06 -14.60
C LEU A 368 -0.61 -5.90 -15.45
N ASP A 369 -1.22 -4.72 -15.35
CA ASP A 369 -0.77 -3.52 -16.06
C ASP A 369 0.61 -3.07 -15.55
N ASP A 370 0.85 -3.16 -14.24
CA ASP A 370 2.14 -2.87 -13.62
C ASP A 370 3.23 -3.84 -14.08
N PHE A 371 2.90 -5.13 -14.21
CA PHE A 371 3.80 -6.13 -14.79
C PHE A 371 4.14 -5.81 -16.25
N ASP A 372 3.13 -5.56 -17.10
CA ASP A 372 3.34 -5.30 -18.53
C ASP A 372 4.13 -4.01 -18.77
N ARG A 373 3.88 -2.97 -17.97
CA ARG A 373 4.65 -1.72 -17.98
C ARG A 373 6.10 -1.96 -17.56
N THR A 374 6.31 -2.71 -16.48
CA THR A 374 7.67 -3.04 -16.00
C THR A 374 8.46 -3.87 -17.01
N VAL A 375 7.81 -4.83 -17.68
CA VAL A 375 8.42 -5.58 -18.79
C VAL A 375 8.85 -4.65 -19.92
N SER A 376 8.03 -3.66 -20.25
CA SER A 376 8.32 -2.70 -21.33
C SER A 376 9.53 -1.83 -20.99
N GLU A 377 9.59 -1.29 -19.78
CA GLU A 377 10.73 -0.50 -19.28
C GLU A 377 12.03 -1.32 -19.24
N LEU A 378 11.97 -2.56 -18.74
CA LEU A 378 13.14 -3.43 -18.67
C LEU A 378 13.65 -3.85 -20.05
N ARG A 379 12.76 -4.01 -21.04
CA ARG A 379 13.15 -4.28 -22.44
C ARG A 379 13.81 -3.07 -23.11
N ALA A 380 13.42 -1.86 -22.73
CA ALA A 380 14.10 -0.65 -23.17
C ALA A 380 15.49 -0.50 -22.52
N ALA A 381 15.64 -0.98 -21.28
CA ALA A 381 16.89 -0.92 -20.54
C ALA A 381 17.88 -2.05 -20.91
N ALA A 382 17.42 -3.28 -21.18
CA ALA A 382 18.28 -4.41 -21.49
C ALA A 382 17.66 -5.37 -22.52
N ASP A 383 18.51 -6.03 -23.28
CA ASP A 383 18.09 -7.10 -24.18
C ASP A 383 17.69 -8.35 -23.38
N LEU A 384 16.37 -8.57 -23.32
CA LEU A 384 15.72 -9.70 -22.65
C LEU A 384 15.19 -10.74 -23.65
N SER A 385 15.65 -10.73 -24.89
CA SER A 385 15.18 -11.66 -25.93
C SER A 385 15.35 -13.13 -25.52
N ALA A 386 16.48 -13.48 -24.91
CA ALA A 386 16.76 -14.82 -24.39
C ALA A 386 15.78 -15.26 -23.28
N ALA A 387 15.20 -14.31 -22.52
CA ALA A 387 14.21 -14.57 -21.48
C ALA A 387 12.75 -14.46 -21.99
N GLY A 388 12.54 -14.29 -23.30
CA GLY A 388 11.22 -14.01 -23.87
C GLY A 388 10.16 -15.07 -23.57
N SER A 389 10.53 -16.36 -23.61
CA SER A 389 9.62 -17.47 -23.28
C SER A 389 9.22 -17.48 -21.80
N LEU A 390 10.17 -17.19 -20.91
CA LEU A 390 9.93 -17.09 -19.47
C LEU A 390 9.00 -15.92 -19.15
N ILE A 391 9.27 -14.73 -19.71
CA ILE A 391 8.43 -13.54 -19.53
C ILE A 391 7.02 -13.79 -20.07
N HIS A 392 6.90 -14.46 -21.22
CA HIS A 392 5.59 -14.87 -21.75
C HIS A 392 4.87 -15.83 -20.79
N GLY A 393 5.57 -16.83 -20.26
CA GLY A 393 5.00 -17.78 -19.28
C GLY A 393 4.52 -17.09 -17.99
N LEU A 394 5.30 -16.14 -17.46
CA LEU A 394 4.92 -15.31 -16.32
C LEU A 394 3.63 -14.51 -16.60
N ARG A 395 3.55 -13.86 -17.77
CA ARG A 395 2.36 -13.13 -18.18
C ARG A 395 1.13 -14.03 -18.33
N GLN A 396 1.28 -15.20 -18.95
CA GLN A 396 0.18 -16.17 -19.09
C GLN A 396 -0.30 -16.67 -17.73
N ARG A 397 0.62 -16.87 -16.78
CA ARG A 397 0.26 -17.23 -15.41
C ARG A 397 -0.57 -16.12 -14.76
N MET A 398 -0.17 -14.85 -14.85
CA MET A 398 -0.94 -13.73 -14.31
C MET A 398 -2.33 -13.61 -14.96
N LEU A 399 -2.42 -13.73 -16.29
CA LEU A 399 -3.70 -13.72 -17.01
C LEU A 399 -4.63 -14.85 -16.54
N ARG A 400 -4.09 -16.05 -16.35
CA ARG A 400 -4.84 -17.19 -15.80
C ARG A 400 -5.31 -16.89 -14.37
N GLY A 401 -4.42 -16.38 -13.51
CA GLY A 401 -4.76 -15.98 -12.14
C GLY A 401 -5.92 -14.99 -12.10
N ARG A 402 -5.84 -13.91 -12.88
CA ARG A 402 -6.89 -12.88 -12.98
C ARG A 402 -8.22 -13.46 -13.48
N SER A 403 -8.19 -14.29 -14.52
CA SER A 403 -9.38 -14.97 -15.04
C SER A 403 -10.07 -15.80 -13.94
N LEU A 404 -9.30 -16.55 -13.14
CA LEU A 404 -9.82 -17.31 -12.01
C LEU A 404 -10.41 -16.40 -10.92
N THR A 405 -9.76 -15.27 -10.62
CA THR A 405 -10.29 -14.25 -9.68
C THR A 405 -11.65 -13.71 -10.14
N GLN A 406 -11.80 -13.36 -11.42
CA GLN A 406 -13.06 -12.88 -11.99
C GLN A 406 -14.17 -13.93 -11.92
N VAL A 407 -13.85 -15.17 -12.28
CA VAL A 407 -14.78 -16.30 -12.21
C VAL A 407 -15.26 -16.52 -10.77
N ARG A 408 -14.35 -16.51 -9.78
CA ARG A 408 -14.71 -16.61 -8.35
C ARG A 408 -15.55 -15.43 -7.86
N ALA A 409 -15.35 -14.25 -8.43
CA ALA A 409 -16.15 -13.06 -8.11
C ALA A 409 -17.58 -13.12 -8.66
N GLY A 410 -17.85 -14.01 -9.62
CA GLY A 410 -19.17 -14.25 -10.20
C GLY A 410 -19.27 -13.99 -11.71
N ASP A 411 -18.16 -13.68 -12.40
CA ASP A 411 -18.11 -13.63 -13.86
C ASP A 411 -18.08 -15.04 -14.45
N LEU A 412 -19.23 -15.72 -14.35
CA LEU A 412 -19.34 -17.14 -14.62
C LEU A 412 -19.46 -17.42 -16.12
N PRO A 413 -18.72 -18.41 -16.65
CA PRO A 413 -18.84 -18.84 -18.03
C PRO A 413 -20.24 -19.37 -18.31
N ARG A 414 -20.65 -19.33 -19.58
CA ARG A 414 -21.87 -19.97 -20.08
C ARG A 414 -21.49 -21.05 -21.08
N VAL A 415 -21.80 -22.29 -20.76
CA VAL A 415 -21.52 -23.45 -21.61
C VAL A 415 -22.82 -23.84 -22.33
N SER A 416 -22.75 -24.04 -23.65
CA SER A 416 -23.89 -24.54 -24.43
C SER A 416 -23.76 -26.04 -24.65
N ARG A 417 -24.79 -26.80 -24.26
CA ARG A 417 -24.88 -28.26 -24.45
C ARG A 417 -26.28 -28.63 -24.92
N PRO A 418 -26.50 -28.78 -26.23
CA PRO A 418 -27.82 -29.06 -26.80
C PRO A 418 -28.42 -30.40 -26.33
N ASP A 419 -27.57 -31.35 -25.93
CA ASP A 419 -27.94 -32.69 -25.47
C ASP A 419 -28.28 -32.76 -23.97
N LEU A 420 -28.10 -31.66 -23.23
CA LEU A 420 -28.40 -31.58 -21.81
C LEU A 420 -29.72 -30.84 -21.58
N HIS A 421 -30.73 -31.55 -21.07
CA HIS A 421 -31.99 -30.93 -20.67
C HIS A 421 -31.79 -30.09 -19.40
N LEU A 422 -31.95 -28.78 -19.55
CA LEU A 422 -31.93 -27.79 -18.47
C LEU A 422 -33.34 -27.23 -18.27
N GLU A 423 -33.64 -26.85 -17.04
CA GLU A 423 -34.90 -26.16 -16.73
C GLU A 423 -34.93 -24.74 -17.33
N ALA A 424 -36.11 -24.13 -17.43
CA ALA A 424 -36.23 -22.73 -17.88
C ALA A 424 -35.38 -21.79 -16.99
N ASP A 425 -34.62 -20.90 -17.64
CA ASP A 425 -33.67 -19.94 -17.03
C ASP A 425 -32.48 -20.57 -16.27
N GLU A 426 -32.27 -21.89 -16.39
CA GLU A 426 -31.09 -22.55 -15.85
C GLU A 426 -29.89 -22.36 -16.80
N LEU A 427 -28.83 -21.75 -16.28
CA LEU A 427 -27.59 -21.52 -17.03
C LEU A 427 -26.57 -22.59 -16.66
N LEU A 428 -25.94 -23.19 -17.67
CA LEU A 428 -24.85 -24.14 -17.46
C LEU A 428 -23.51 -23.40 -17.38
N HIS A 429 -22.77 -23.61 -16.29
CA HIS A 429 -21.48 -22.98 -16.06
C HIS A 429 -20.30 -23.92 -16.29
N VAL A 430 -20.46 -25.21 -15.98
CA VAL A 430 -19.41 -26.21 -16.21
C VAL A 430 -20.02 -27.56 -16.58
N ASP A 431 -19.43 -28.23 -17.56
CA ASP A 431 -19.69 -29.62 -17.92
C ASP A 431 -18.37 -30.27 -18.36
N VAL A 432 -17.80 -31.09 -17.49
CA VAL A 432 -16.48 -31.71 -17.68
C VAL A 432 -16.51 -33.19 -17.34
N ASP A 433 -15.68 -33.97 -18.04
CA ASP A 433 -15.39 -35.35 -17.64
C ASP A 433 -14.74 -35.36 -16.26
N ALA A 434 -15.23 -36.23 -15.38
CA ALA A 434 -14.79 -36.33 -14.00
C ALA A 434 -14.76 -37.79 -13.52
N VAL A 435 -13.79 -38.09 -12.66
CA VAL A 435 -13.79 -39.34 -11.88
C VAL A 435 -14.14 -39.00 -10.44
N GLN A 436 -15.34 -39.40 -9.99
CA GLN A 436 -15.74 -39.25 -8.60
C GLN A 436 -14.99 -40.28 -7.75
N ILE A 437 -14.35 -39.81 -6.68
CA ILE A 437 -13.62 -40.61 -5.70
C ILE A 437 -14.42 -40.55 -4.40
N ARG A 438 -14.93 -41.71 -3.95
CA ARG A 438 -15.58 -41.86 -2.64
C ARG A 438 -14.74 -42.73 -1.73
N TYR A 439 -14.40 -42.22 -0.57
CA TYR A 439 -13.68 -42.98 0.46
C TYR A 439 -14.69 -43.80 1.27
N LEU A 440 -14.72 -45.11 1.04
CA LEU A 440 -15.54 -46.08 1.77
C LEU A 440 -14.66 -46.87 2.75
N ALA A 441 -15.28 -47.61 3.66
CA ALA A 441 -14.56 -48.52 4.57
C ALA A 441 -13.73 -49.58 3.82
N SER A 442 -14.15 -49.95 2.60
CA SER A 442 -13.45 -50.87 1.71
C SER A 442 -12.33 -50.22 0.87
N GLY A 443 -12.02 -48.95 1.11
CA GLY A 443 -11.09 -48.15 0.31
C GLY A 443 -11.77 -47.20 -0.68
N PRO A 444 -10.98 -46.44 -1.48
CA PRO A 444 -11.49 -45.46 -2.42
C PRO A 444 -12.18 -46.13 -3.61
N LYS A 445 -13.47 -45.88 -3.78
CA LYS A 445 -14.24 -46.28 -4.97
C LYS A 445 -14.22 -45.16 -5.99
N GLN A 446 -13.74 -45.46 -7.19
CA GLN A 446 -13.72 -44.53 -8.32
C GLN A 446 -14.91 -44.80 -9.25
N SER A 447 -15.50 -43.75 -9.79
CA SER A 447 -16.60 -43.84 -10.75
C SER A 447 -16.44 -42.76 -11.80
N SER A 448 -16.27 -43.18 -13.05
CA SER A 448 -16.17 -42.26 -14.18
C SER A 448 -17.53 -41.70 -14.55
N GLY A 449 -17.55 -40.43 -14.94
CA GLY A 449 -18.77 -39.71 -15.29
C GLY A 449 -18.50 -38.27 -15.73
N ARG A 450 -19.51 -37.42 -15.61
CA ARG A 450 -19.43 -35.99 -15.87
C ARG A 450 -19.81 -35.19 -14.63
N LEU A 451 -19.08 -34.12 -14.35
CA LEU A 451 -19.41 -33.12 -13.33
C LEU A 451 -20.01 -31.89 -14.02
N ILE A 452 -21.26 -31.59 -13.66
CA ILE A 452 -22.10 -30.59 -14.30
C ILE A 452 -22.55 -29.58 -13.24
N GLY A 453 -22.14 -28.32 -13.37
CA GLY A 453 -22.55 -27.23 -12.48
C GLY A 453 -23.40 -26.22 -13.24
N SER A 454 -24.64 -26.03 -12.80
CA SER A 454 -25.58 -25.03 -13.33
C SER A 454 -25.86 -23.93 -12.31
N SER A 455 -26.61 -22.90 -12.71
CA SER A 455 -27.06 -21.84 -11.81
C SER A 455 -27.96 -22.33 -10.66
N ARG A 456 -28.55 -23.54 -10.76
CA ARG A 456 -29.43 -24.10 -9.72
C ARG A 456 -28.80 -25.19 -8.88
N LYS A 457 -27.96 -26.03 -9.48
CA LYS A 457 -27.50 -27.28 -8.85
C LYS A 457 -26.18 -27.76 -9.42
N LEU A 458 -25.54 -28.60 -8.62
CA LEU A 458 -24.41 -29.41 -9.02
C LEU A 458 -24.87 -30.84 -9.23
N ARG A 459 -24.45 -31.45 -10.34
CA ARG A 459 -24.79 -32.83 -10.71
C ARG A 459 -23.54 -33.59 -11.09
N PHE A 460 -23.47 -34.85 -10.68
CA PHE A 460 -22.52 -35.83 -11.20
C PHE A 460 -23.31 -36.94 -11.86
N ILE A 461 -22.97 -37.30 -13.11
CA ILE A 461 -23.63 -38.35 -13.87
C ILE A 461 -22.59 -39.42 -14.22
N GLY A 462 -22.72 -40.63 -13.66
CA GLY A 462 -21.82 -41.76 -13.91
C GLY A 462 -22.56 -43.09 -14.04
N ALA A 463 -21.84 -44.13 -14.50
CA ALA A 463 -22.41 -45.41 -14.94
C ALA A 463 -23.15 -46.25 -13.87
N GLY A 464 -23.06 -45.91 -12.58
CA GLY A 464 -23.64 -46.71 -11.49
C GLY A 464 -24.61 -45.98 -10.55
N ALA A 465 -24.56 -44.64 -10.50
CA ALA A 465 -25.52 -43.76 -9.83
C ALA A 465 -25.05 -42.29 -10.01
N GLY A 466 -25.95 -41.42 -10.46
CA GLY A 466 -25.73 -39.98 -10.42
C GLY A 466 -25.99 -39.40 -9.03
N SER A 467 -25.41 -38.24 -8.74
CA SER A 467 -25.73 -37.46 -7.54
C SER A 467 -26.09 -36.04 -7.93
N GLU A 468 -27.11 -35.48 -7.28
CA GLU A 468 -27.52 -34.10 -7.44
C GLU A 468 -27.48 -33.39 -6.09
N LEU A 469 -26.97 -32.16 -6.10
CA LEU A 469 -26.78 -31.37 -4.91
C LEU A 469 -27.17 -29.92 -5.17
N ALA A 470 -28.15 -29.43 -4.43
CA ALA A 470 -28.52 -28.02 -4.44
C ALA A 470 -27.38 -27.17 -3.85
N TRP A 471 -27.16 -25.97 -4.40
CA TRP A 471 -26.12 -25.05 -3.89
C TRP A 471 -26.25 -24.74 -2.40
N ALA A 472 -27.47 -24.68 -1.87
CA ALA A 472 -27.75 -24.49 -0.44
C ALA A 472 -27.20 -25.61 0.47
N LYS A 473 -26.90 -26.79 -0.08
CA LYS A 473 -26.31 -27.92 0.65
C LYS A 473 -24.78 -27.99 0.52
N ILE A 474 -24.16 -27.11 -0.27
CA ILE A 474 -22.70 -27.05 -0.44
C ILE A 474 -22.12 -26.05 0.56
N VAL A 475 -21.19 -26.53 1.37
CA VAL A 475 -20.47 -25.74 2.37
C VAL A 475 -19.31 -25.03 1.72
N SER A 476 -18.43 -25.79 1.04
CA SER A 476 -17.22 -25.27 0.41
C SER A 476 -16.90 -26.01 -0.89
N VAL A 477 -16.18 -25.32 -1.79
CA VAL A 477 -15.54 -25.92 -2.95
C VAL A 477 -14.08 -25.51 -2.90
N ARG A 478 -13.17 -26.47 -3.05
CA ARG A 478 -11.72 -26.24 -3.14
C ARG A 478 -11.11 -27.16 -4.19
N HIS A 479 -9.87 -26.90 -4.57
CA HIS A 479 -9.10 -27.82 -5.39
C HIS A 479 -7.87 -28.31 -4.62
N GLU A 480 -7.50 -29.56 -4.86
CA GLU A 480 -6.31 -30.22 -4.35
C GLU A 480 -5.69 -30.96 -5.55
N TYR A 481 -4.58 -30.44 -6.08
CA TYR A 481 -3.93 -30.97 -7.29
C TYR A 481 -4.88 -31.07 -8.50
N ASP A 482 -5.17 -32.28 -8.96
CA ASP A 482 -6.04 -32.59 -10.10
C ASP A 482 -7.50 -32.84 -9.68
N THR A 483 -7.83 -32.58 -8.42
CA THR A 483 -9.09 -32.98 -7.81
C THR A 483 -9.84 -31.76 -7.25
N VAL A 484 -11.12 -31.63 -7.60
CA VAL A 484 -12.05 -30.69 -6.97
C VAL A 484 -12.71 -31.38 -5.78
N VAL A 485 -12.62 -30.76 -4.61
CA VAL A 485 -13.23 -31.26 -3.37
C VAL A 485 -14.41 -30.38 -2.99
N ILE A 486 -15.54 -31.03 -2.78
CA ILE A 486 -16.83 -30.39 -2.51
C ILE A 486 -17.31 -30.89 -1.16
N ASP A 487 -17.39 -30.00 -0.18
CA ASP A 487 -17.97 -30.33 1.12
C ASP A 487 -19.46 -29.98 1.10
N ALA A 488 -20.28 -30.87 1.64
CA ALA A 488 -21.72 -30.65 1.78
C ALA A 488 -22.14 -30.70 3.26
N THR A 489 -23.34 -30.20 3.55
CA THR A 489 -23.92 -30.23 4.90
C THR A 489 -24.19 -31.65 5.41
N THR A 490 -24.16 -32.65 4.52
CA THR A 490 -24.33 -34.07 4.88
C THR A 490 -23.10 -34.86 4.44
N ALA A 491 -22.72 -35.86 5.24
CA ALA A 491 -21.59 -36.74 4.95
C ALA A 491 -21.68 -37.50 3.61
N ARG A 492 -22.88 -37.61 3.03
CA ARG A 492 -23.14 -38.25 1.74
C ARG A 492 -23.25 -37.28 0.55
N GLY A 493 -23.36 -35.98 0.81
CA GLY A 493 -23.56 -34.97 -0.23
C GLY A 493 -22.25 -34.50 -0.87
N GLY A 494 -21.15 -34.49 -0.11
CA GLY A 494 -19.85 -34.06 -0.60
C GLY A 494 -19.14 -35.11 -1.48
N GLY A 495 -18.02 -34.73 -2.08
CA GLY A 495 -17.20 -35.66 -2.85
C GLY A 495 -15.94 -35.03 -3.44
N SER A 496 -15.02 -35.89 -3.85
CA SER A 496 -13.79 -35.53 -4.55
C SER A 496 -13.92 -35.93 -6.03
N TYR A 497 -13.59 -35.02 -6.94
CA TYR A 497 -13.76 -35.20 -8.39
C TYR A 497 -12.46 -34.89 -9.11
N ARG A 498 -11.79 -35.92 -9.64
CA ARG A 498 -10.63 -35.72 -10.49
C ARG A 498 -11.05 -35.20 -11.85
N VAL A 499 -10.48 -34.09 -12.30
CA VAL A 499 -10.82 -33.41 -13.57
C VAL A 499 -9.54 -32.89 -14.25
N ARG A 500 -9.63 -32.51 -15.53
CA ARG A 500 -8.45 -32.05 -16.29
C ARG A 500 -7.88 -30.71 -15.80
N ASP A 501 -8.76 -29.76 -15.46
CA ASP A 501 -8.37 -28.43 -14.93
C ASP A 501 -9.12 -28.15 -13.63
N ALA A 502 -8.66 -28.75 -12.53
CA ALA A 502 -9.34 -28.68 -11.24
C ALA A 502 -9.37 -27.27 -10.65
N GLU A 503 -8.33 -26.48 -10.91
CA GLU A 503 -8.27 -25.09 -10.48
C GLU A 503 -9.39 -24.25 -11.12
N TYR A 504 -9.56 -24.37 -12.45
CA TYR A 504 -10.62 -23.67 -13.17
C TYR A 504 -12.01 -24.16 -12.77
N VAL A 505 -12.21 -25.49 -12.71
CA VAL A 505 -13.51 -26.07 -12.34
C VAL A 505 -13.90 -25.66 -10.92
N ALA A 506 -12.96 -25.67 -9.97
CA ALA A 506 -13.21 -25.21 -8.61
C ALA A 506 -13.56 -23.71 -8.58
N ALA A 507 -12.86 -22.86 -9.33
CA ALA A 507 -13.18 -21.43 -9.42
C ALA A 507 -14.61 -21.19 -9.94
N VAL A 508 -15.03 -21.88 -10.99
CA VAL A 508 -16.39 -21.78 -11.55
C VAL A 508 -17.44 -22.22 -10.53
N LEU A 509 -17.22 -23.37 -9.87
CA LEU A 509 -18.15 -23.90 -8.87
C LEU A 509 -18.20 -23.03 -7.61
N GLU A 510 -17.06 -22.46 -7.18
CA GLU A 510 -16.99 -21.52 -6.06
C GLU A 510 -17.73 -20.21 -6.38
N GLY A 511 -17.51 -19.64 -7.56
CA GLY A 511 -18.24 -18.46 -8.02
C GLY A 511 -19.74 -18.72 -8.13
N THR A 512 -20.14 -19.90 -8.63
CA THR A 512 -21.55 -20.30 -8.71
C THR A 512 -22.15 -20.45 -7.32
N LEU A 513 -21.45 -21.09 -6.39
CA LEU A 513 -21.87 -21.20 -4.99
C LEU A 513 -22.06 -19.81 -4.34
N ARG A 514 -21.14 -18.89 -4.59
CA ARG A 514 -21.21 -17.51 -4.08
C ARG A 514 -22.42 -16.76 -4.63
N VAL A 515 -22.65 -16.82 -5.94
CA VAL A 515 -23.81 -16.22 -6.60
C VAL A 515 -25.11 -16.84 -6.09
N ALA A 516 -25.18 -18.18 -6.01
CA ALA A 516 -26.36 -18.88 -5.51
C ALA A 516 -26.67 -18.51 -4.05
N LYS A 517 -25.67 -18.44 -3.18
CA LYS A 517 -25.84 -18.01 -1.77
C LYS A 517 -26.31 -16.55 -1.66
N ARG A 518 -25.83 -15.65 -2.54
CA ARG A 518 -26.34 -14.26 -2.62
C ARG A 518 -27.78 -14.20 -3.10
N LEU A 519 -28.17 -14.99 -4.11
CA LEU A 519 -29.53 -15.01 -4.65
C LEU A 519 -30.56 -15.61 -3.68
N VAL A 520 -30.14 -16.54 -2.82
CA VAL A 520 -30.99 -17.09 -1.72
C VAL A 520 -31.31 -16.01 -0.68
N LEU A 521 -30.50 -14.95 -0.57
CA LEU A 521 -30.65 -13.86 0.39
C LEU A 521 -31.18 -12.59 -0.28
N ALA A 522 -32.36 -12.66 -0.91
CA ALA A 522 -33.11 -11.55 -1.52
C ALA A 522 -32.35 -10.65 -2.55
N PRO A 523 -32.90 -10.43 -3.77
CA PRO A 523 -32.27 -9.55 -4.75
C PRO A 523 -32.43 -8.08 -4.33
N GLY A 524 -31.34 -7.42 -3.91
CA GLY A 524 -31.34 -5.96 -3.75
C GLY A 524 -30.35 -5.34 -2.75
N GLN A 525 -29.73 -6.10 -1.85
CA GLN A 525 -28.73 -5.54 -0.93
C GLN A 525 -27.32 -5.77 -1.45
N ARG A 526 -26.62 -4.69 -1.79
CA ARG A 526 -25.17 -4.72 -1.99
C ARG A 526 -24.52 -5.04 -0.64
N ASP A 527 -23.70 -6.08 -0.65
CA ASP A 527 -23.07 -6.67 0.53
C ASP A 527 -22.08 -5.67 1.15
N SER A 528 -22.49 -4.98 2.20
CA SER A 528 -21.62 -4.12 3.00
C SER A 528 -21.18 -4.88 4.25
N ARG A 529 -19.94 -4.67 4.70
CA ARG A 529 -19.44 -5.20 5.97
C ARG A 529 -20.17 -4.59 7.18
N SER A 530 -20.89 -3.49 6.98
CA SER A 530 -21.71 -2.85 7.99
C SER A 530 -23.00 -3.65 8.20
N ILE A 531 -23.26 -4.05 9.44
CA ILE A 531 -24.50 -4.71 9.83
C ILE A 531 -25.54 -3.62 10.15
N PRO A 532 -26.64 -3.52 9.38
CA PRO A 532 -27.73 -2.56 9.65
C PRO A 532 -28.30 -2.70 11.08
N GLN A 533 -28.78 -1.61 11.66
CA GLN A 533 -29.23 -1.59 13.07
C GLN A 533 -30.49 -2.44 13.29
N ASP A 534 -31.40 -2.48 12.33
CA ASP A 534 -32.57 -3.35 12.32
C ASP A 534 -32.18 -4.83 12.29
N MET A 535 -31.14 -5.19 11.56
CA MET A 535 -30.60 -6.55 11.53
C MET A 535 -29.94 -6.94 12.85
N LYS A 536 -29.16 -6.02 13.47
CA LYS A 536 -28.61 -6.21 14.82
C LYS A 536 -29.71 -6.44 15.85
N ALA A 537 -30.80 -5.66 15.78
CA ALA A 537 -31.93 -5.82 16.68
C ALA A 537 -32.62 -7.19 16.53
N GLN A 538 -32.80 -7.66 15.29
CA GLN A 538 -33.38 -8.97 15.02
C GLN A 538 -32.51 -10.13 15.53
N VAL A 539 -31.21 -10.08 15.26
CA VAL A 539 -30.25 -11.09 15.78
C VAL A 539 -30.19 -11.04 17.30
N TRP A 540 -30.19 -9.84 17.90
CA TRP A 540 -30.25 -9.65 19.35
C TRP A 540 -31.48 -10.27 20.00
N GLN A 541 -32.64 -10.07 19.38
CA GLN A 541 -33.89 -10.65 19.86
C GLN A 541 -33.92 -12.17 19.70
N ARG A 542 -33.44 -12.69 18.56
CA ARG A 542 -33.34 -14.13 18.28
C ARG A 542 -32.44 -14.85 19.28
N ASP A 543 -31.25 -14.31 19.52
CA ASP A 543 -30.24 -14.91 20.39
C ASP A 543 -30.46 -14.55 21.87
N ALA A 544 -31.58 -13.88 22.18
CA ALA A 544 -31.97 -13.44 23.52
C ALA A 544 -30.87 -12.67 24.28
N GLY A 545 -30.03 -11.91 23.55
CA GLY A 545 -28.89 -11.18 24.10
C GLY A 545 -27.86 -12.08 24.80
N LYS A 546 -27.67 -13.31 24.32
CA LYS A 546 -26.72 -14.29 24.88
C LYS A 546 -25.76 -14.78 23.82
N CYS A 547 -24.54 -15.11 24.23
CA CYS A 547 -23.58 -15.81 23.39
C CYS A 547 -24.15 -17.16 22.93
N ALA A 548 -24.15 -17.42 21.63
CA ALA A 548 -24.65 -18.65 21.02
C ALA A 548 -23.86 -19.89 21.46
N GLU A 549 -22.59 -19.74 21.82
CA GLU A 549 -21.70 -20.84 22.21
C GLU A 549 -21.72 -21.13 23.71
N CYS A 550 -21.58 -20.09 24.56
CA CYS A 550 -21.39 -20.27 26.00
C CYS A 550 -22.50 -19.67 26.88
N GLY A 551 -23.48 -18.99 26.29
CA GLY A 551 -24.60 -18.38 27.01
C GLY A 551 -24.27 -17.12 27.82
N ALA A 552 -23.03 -16.62 27.76
CA ALA A 552 -22.62 -15.37 28.41
C ALA A 552 -23.48 -14.18 27.94
N GLN A 553 -23.68 -13.20 28.82
CA GLN A 553 -24.51 -12.00 28.55
C GLN A 553 -23.70 -10.70 28.47
N GLU A 554 -22.38 -10.79 28.64
CA GLU A 554 -21.48 -9.64 28.69
C GLU A 554 -20.41 -9.73 27.60
N TYR A 555 -19.91 -8.58 27.16
CA TYR A 555 -18.87 -8.46 26.11
C TYR A 555 -19.25 -9.19 24.82
N LEU A 556 -20.47 -8.94 24.35
CA LEU A 556 -21.07 -9.57 23.18
C LEU A 556 -20.72 -8.82 21.90
N GLU A 557 -20.43 -9.57 20.85
CA GLU A 557 -20.06 -9.11 19.52
C GLU A 557 -20.92 -9.86 18.48
N PHE A 558 -21.28 -9.17 17.40
CA PHE A 558 -21.93 -9.81 16.26
C PHE A 558 -20.86 -10.43 15.36
N ASP A 559 -20.97 -11.73 15.14
CA ASP A 559 -20.05 -12.51 14.32
C ASP A 559 -20.81 -13.16 13.15
N HIS A 560 -20.15 -13.31 12.01
CA HIS A 560 -20.71 -14.07 10.89
C HIS A 560 -20.38 -15.56 11.07
N VAL A 561 -21.41 -16.40 11.11
CA VAL A 561 -21.30 -17.87 11.15
C VAL A 561 -20.37 -18.34 10.04
N ILE A 562 -20.67 -17.94 8.79
CA ILE A 562 -19.74 -18.00 7.67
C ILE A 562 -19.01 -16.65 7.60
N PRO A 563 -17.69 -16.58 7.82
CA PRO A 563 -16.95 -15.31 7.83
C PRO A 563 -17.15 -14.51 6.54
N TRP A 564 -17.25 -13.18 6.67
CA TRP A 564 -17.32 -12.27 5.53
C TRP A 564 -16.12 -12.43 4.57
N SER A 565 -14.92 -12.65 5.10
CA SER A 565 -13.70 -12.94 4.31
C SER A 565 -13.79 -14.22 3.47
N ARG A 566 -14.77 -15.08 3.74
CA ARG A 566 -15.08 -16.29 2.97
C ARG A 566 -16.38 -16.16 2.17
N GLY A 567 -16.83 -14.93 1.92
CA GLY A 567 -18.04 -14.63 1.16
C GLY A 567 -19.34 -14.84 1.95
N GLY A 568 -19.27 -14.84 3.29
CA GLY A 568 -20.45 -14.84 4.13
C GLY A 568 -21.18 -13.50 4.04
N ALA A 569 -22.45 -13.55 3.64
CA ALA A 569 -23.28 -12.36 3.50
C ALA A 569 -23.68 -11.81 4.87
N THR A 570 -23.84 -10.49 4.97
CA THR A 570 -24.41 -9.84 6.14
C THR A 570 -25.93 -10.02 6.16
N SER A 571 -26.42 -11.07 6.84
CA SER A 571 -27.85 -11.41 6.98
C SER A 571 -28.16 -11.90 8.39
N VAL A 572 -29.41 -11.79 8.84
CA VAL A 572 -29.83 -12.27 10.18
C VAL A 572 -29.42 -13.73 10.38
N ASP A 573 -29.63 -14.59 9.38
CA ASP A 573 -29.36 -16.02 9.46
C ASP A 573 -27.86 -16.38 9.49
N ASN A 574 -27.02 -15.54 8.86
CA ASN A 574 -25.56 -15.73 8.87
C ASN A 574 -24.87 -14.97 10.01
N LEU A 575 -25.60 -14.19 10.80
CA LEU A 575 -25.09 -13.48 11.97
C LEU A 575 -25.45 -14.24 13.25
N GLN A 576 -24.56 -14.18 14.23
CA GLN A 576 -24.76 -14.72 15.57
C GLN A 576 -24.12 -13.81 16.61
N ILE A 577 -24.56 -13.93 17.86
CA ILE A 577 -23.93 -13.24 18.98
C ILE A 577 -22.89 -14.16 19.63
N LEU A 578 -21.65 -13.70 19.74
CA LEU A 578 -20.60 -14.37 20.49
C LEU A 578 -20.02 -13.43 21.56
N CYS A 579 -19.66 -13.97 22.73
CA CYS A 579 -18.81 -13.21 23.63
C CYS A 579 -17.40 -13.09 23.04
N ARG A 580 -16.66 -12.04 23.40
CA ARG A 580 -15.30 -11.78 22.88
C ARG A 580 -14.37 -13.00 22.98
N GLY A 581 -14.48 -13.80 24.05
CA GLY A 581 -13.70 -15.03 24.23
C GLY A 581 -14.03 -16.11 23.20
N CYS A 582 -15.32 -16.38 22.98
CA CYS A 582 -15.78 -17.33 21.96
C CYS A 582 -15.50 -16.82 20.55
N ASN A 583 -15.64 -15.50 20.30
CA ASN A 583 -15.34 -14.89 19.01
C ASN A 583 -13.85 -15.02 18.64
N LEU A 584 -12.95 -14.69 19.57
CA LEU A 584 -11.51 -14.88 19.39
C LEU A 584 -11.13 -16.36 19.20
N ALA A 585 -11.78 -17.26 19.93
CA ALA A 585 -11.58 -18.69 19.76
C ALA A 585 -12.05 -19.15 18.37
N LYS A 586 -13.21 -18.70 17.87
CA LYS A 586 -13.70 -19.05 16.53
C LYS A 586 -12.78 -18.51 15.43
N GLY A 587 -12.47 -17.22 15.44
CA GLY A 587 -11.69 -16.57 14.39
C GLY A 587 -12.32 -16.77 13.01
N ALA A 588 -11.52 -17.11 11.99
CA ALA A 588 -12.03 -17.40 10.64
C ALA A 588 -12.49 -18.87 10.44
N ARG A 589 -12.64 -19.65 11.53
CA ARG A 589 -13.11 -21.04 11.46
C ARG A 589 -14.64 -21.08 11.34
N ILE A 590 -15.14 -22.07 10.61
CA ILE A 590 -16.58 -22.35 10.45
C ILE A 590 -16.97 -23.37 11.50
#